data_AF-A0A7C1IVN7-F1
#
_entry.id   AF-A0A7C1IVN7-F1
#
_cell.length_a   1.000
_cell.length_b   1.000
_cell.length_c   1.000
_cell.angle_alpha   90.00
_cell.angle_beta   90.00
_cell.angle_gamma   90.00
#
_symmetry.space_group_name_H-M   'P 1'
#
loop_
_entity.id
_entity.type
_entity.pdbx_description
1 polymer ?
#
loop_
_entity_poly.entity_id
_entity_poly.type
_entity_poly.pdbx_seq_one_letter_code
_entity_poly.pdbx_strand_id
1 'polypeptide(L)'
;MVPVNPNEIEVLGLKAYPDLRSIPGSIDLVDCFRRSEVVGETIDEGLELGINNFWLQEGVRDEMRGFLIRQKGGFFVMDLCIAKTYARLLP
;
A
#
# COMPACT_ATOMS: atom_id res chain seq x y z
N MET A 1 10.96 -1.07 -5.52
CA MET A 1 9.82 -0.15 -5.37
C MET A 1 9.22 0.05 -6.74
N VAL A 2 7.89 0.02 -6.87
CA VAL A 2 7.17 0.34 -8.10
C VAL A 2 6.23 1.52 -7.80
N PRO A 3 6.44 2.71 -8.40
CA PRO A 3 5.55 3.85 -8.18
C PRO A 3 4.17 3.63 -8.81
N VAL A 4 3.12 4.04 -8.10
CA VAL A 4 1.72 3.93 -8.57
C VAL A 4 1.03 5.26 -8.39
N ASN A 5 0.76 5.95 -9.50
CA ASN A 5 0.05 7.22 -9.54
C ASN A 5 -0.46 7.48 -10.97
N PRO A 6 -1.78 7.57 -11.21
CA PRO A 6 -2.32 7.82 -12.54
C PRO A 6 -2.00 9.20 -13.13
N ASN A 7 -1.50 10.13 -12.29
CA ASN A 7 -1.12 11.48 -12.73
C ASN A 7 0.37 11.62 -13.05
N GLU A 8 1.16 10.56 -12.86
CA GLU A 8 2.60 10.58 -13.07
C GLU A 8 3.00 9.49 -14.07
N ILE A 9 4.04 9.76 -14.85
CA ILE A 9 4.64 8.77 -15.77
C ILE A 9 5.97 8.21 -15.23
N GLU A 10 6.63 8.96 -14.36
CA GLU A 10 7.93 8.60 -13.78
C GLU A 10 8.07 9.21 -12.39
N VAL A 11 8.59 8.44 -11.43
CA VAL A 11 8.90 8.89 -10.07
C VAL A 11 10.29 8.38 -9.70
N LEU A 12 11.21 9.28 -9.36
CA LEU A 12 12.60 8.95 -8.99
C LEU A 12 13.34 8.11 -10.06
N GLY A 13 13.09 8.38 -11.36
CA GLY A 13 13.71 7.62 -12.46
C GLY A 13 13.07 6.25 -12.72
N LEU A 14 12.00 5.90 -11.98
CA LEU A 14 11.27 4.64 -12.15
C LEU A 14 9.93 4.91 -12.85
N LYS A 15 9.57 4.03 -13.80
CA LYS A 15 8.26 4.07 -14.47
C LYS A 15 7.14 4.02 -13.44
N ALA A 16 6.24 5.00 -13.48
CA ALA A 16 5.01 4.99 -12.70
C ALA A 16 3.90 4.24 -13.45
N TYR A 17 3.11 3.46 -12.72
CA TYR A 17 1.93 2.78 -13.22
C TYR A 17 0.66 3.50 -12.74
N PRO A 18 -0.43 3.48 -13.50
CA PRO A 18 -1.65 4.19 -13.10
C PRO A 18 -2.40 3.50 -11.95
N ASP A 19 -2.23 2.20 -11.80
CA ASP A 19 -2.95 1.34 -10.87
C ASP A 19 -2.15 0.06 -10.55
N LEU A 20 -2.64 -0.76 -9.62
CA LEU A 20 -1.94 -1.99 -9.22
C LEU A 20 -2.02 -3.07 -10.31
N ARG A 21 -3.13 -3.13 -11.07
CA ARG A 21 -3.37 -4.12 -12.13
C ARG A 21 -2.39 -3.98 -13.30
N SER A 22 -1.90 -2.78 -13.55
CA SER A 22 -0.97 -2.48 -14.63
C SER A 22 0.47 -2.90 -14.34
N ILE A 23 0.79 -3.26 -13.08
CA ILE A 23 2.14 -3.66 -12.67
C ILE A 23 2.44 -5.08 -13.17
N PRO A 24 3.56 -5.31 -13.88
CA PRO A 24 3.97 -6.66 -14.25
C PRO A 24 4.56 -7.40 -13.04
N GLY A 25 4.20 -8.67 -12.89
CA GLY A 25 4.74 -9.55 -11.85
C GLY A 25 3.90 -9.56 -10.57
N SER A 26 4.46 -10.10 -9.48
CA SER A 26 3.81 -10.18 -8.18
C SER A 26 4.10 -8.96 -7.31
N ILE A 27 3.12 -8.57 -6.49
CA ILE A 27 3.25 -7.48 -5.52
C ILE A 27 3.20 -8.06 -4.12
N ASP A 28 4.30 -7.92 -3.38
CA ASP A 28 4.40 -8.47 -2.02
C ASP A 28 3.79 -7.56 -0.95
N LEU A 29 3.82 -6.25 -1.14
CA LEU A 29 3.36 -5.23 -0.20
C LEU A 29 2.90 -3.99 -0.96
N VAL A 30 1.72 -3.47 -0.61
CA VAL A 30 1.25 -2.14 -1.05
C VAL A 30 1.54 -1.11 0.04
N ASP A 31 2.48 -0.21 -0.24
CA ASP A 31 2.78 0.96 0.60
C ASP A 31 1.98 2.18 0.11
N CYS A 32 1.02 2.64 0.90
CA CYS A 32 -0.02 3.56 0.44
C CYS A 32 0.03 4.92 1.13
N PHE A 33 0.07 5.96 0.29
CA PHE A 33 0.07 7.38 0.67
C PHE A 33 -1.25 8.09 0.30
N ARG A 34 -2.27 7.35 -0.15
CA ARG A 34 -3.59 7.94 -0.47
C ARG A 34 -4.33 8.34 0.80
N ARG A 35 -5.15 9.39 0.73
CA ARG A 35 -5.94 9.83 1.89
C ARG A 35 -6.91 8.73 2.35
N SER A 36 -7.20 8.71 3.65
CA SER A 36 -8.07 7.73 4.30
C SER A 36 -9.45 7.61 3.65
N GLU A 37 -10.00 8.69 3.09
CA GLU A 37 -11.35 8.66 2.48
C GLU A 37 -11.39 7.86 1.18
N VAL A 38 -10.23 7.64 0.54
CA VAL A 38 -10.14 6.97 -0.78
C VAL A 38 -9.18 5.78 -0.80
N VAL A 39 -8.49 5.51 0.30
CA VAL A 39 -7.53 4.39 0.38
C VAL A 39 -8.21 3.03 0.23
N GLY A 40 -9.49 2.93 0.60
CA GLY A 40 -10.29 1.72 0.45
C GLY A 40 -10.30 1.18 -0.98
N GLU A 41 -10.34 2.04 -2.00
CA GLU A 41 -10.29 1.63 -3.41
C GLU A 41 -9.00 0.88 -3.75
N THR A 42 -7.87 1.33 -3.22
CA THR A 42 -6.57 0.72 -3.45
C THR A 42 -6.41 -0.59 -2.68
N ILE A 43 -7.01 -0.69 -1.49
CA ILE A 43 -7.06 -1.95 -0.74
C ILE A 43 -7.92 -2.97 -1.48
N ASP A 44 -9.11 -2.56 -1.94
CA ASP A 44 -10.05 -3.43 -2.65
C ASP A 44 -9.44 -3.95 -3.96
N GLU A 45 -8.80 -3.07 -4.74
CA GLU A 45 -8.03 -3.47 -5.93
C GLU A 45 -6.92 -4.48 -5.58
N GLY A 46 -6.16 -4.23 -4.51
CA GLY A 46 -5.09 -5.13 -4.11
C GLY A 46 -5.61 -6.51 -3.70
N LEU A 47 -6.72 -6.56 -2.97
CA LEU A 47 -7.38 -7.80 -2.56
C LEU A 47 -7.90 -8.60 -3.76
N GLU A 48 -8.44 -7.93 -4.78
CA GLU A 48 -8.84 -8.58 -6.04
C GLU A 48 -7.65 -9.22 -6.78
N LEU A 49 -6.47 -8.63 -6.66
CA LEU A 49 -5.21 -9.15 -7.20
C LEU A 49 -4.55 -10.21 -6.31
N GLY A 50 -5.17 -10.58 -5.18
CA GLY A 50 -4.63 -11.56 -4.24
C GLY A 50 -3.56 -11.01 -3.29
N ILE A 51 -3.40 -9.69 -3.22
CA ILE A 51 -2.46 -9.02 -2.32
C ILE A 51 -3.13 -8.87 -0.96
N ASN A 52 -2.49 -9.40 0.08
CA ASN A 52 -3.02 -9.38 1.45
C ASN A 52 -2.15 -8.54 2.41
N ASN A 53 -1.15 -7.86 1.88
CA ASN A 53 -0.16 -7.12 2.65
C ASN A 53 -0.26 -5.63 2.31
N PHE A 54 -0.68 -4.81 3.27
CA PHE A 54 -0.85 -3.37 3.10
C PHE A 54 -0.17 -2.61 4.24
N TRP A 55 0.48 -1.52 3.86
CA TRP A 55 1.05 -0.54 4.78
C TRP A 55 0.45 0.82 4.45
N LEU A 56 -0.45 1.32 5.30
CA LEU A 56 -0.96 2.67 5.18
C LEU A 56 -0.05 3.61 5.96
N GLN A 57 0.50 4.60 5.27
CA GLN A 57 1.48 5.52 5.85
C GLN A 57 0.88 6.38 6.96
N GLU A 58 1.75 7.11 7.66
CA GLU A 58 1.37 8.03 8.75
C GLU A 58 0.24 8.99 8.30
N GLY A 59 -0.83 9.06 9.10
CA GLY A 59 -2.04 9.83 8.79
C GLY A 59 -3.09 9.10 7.94
N VAL A 60 -2.80 7.90 7.42
CA VAL A 60 -3.73 7.11 6.60
C VAL A 60 -4.28 5.92 7.40
N ARG A 61 -5.62 5.80 7.46
CA ARG A 61 -6.31 4.80 8.28
C ARG A 61 -7.51 4.19 7.55
N ASP A 62 -7.69 2.88 7.72
CA ASP A 62 -8.93 2.14 7.44
C ASP A 62 -9.03 0.98 8.44
N GLU A 63 -9.72 1.23 9.56
CA GLU A 63 -9.80 0.25 10.66
C GLU A 63 -10.61 -0.99 10.25
N MET A 64 -11.67 -0.80 9.48
CA MET A 64 -12.58 -1.86 9.08
C MET A 64 -11.88 -2.87 8.16
N ARG A 65 -11.25 -2.39 7.09
CA ARG A 65 -10.47 -3.28 6.20
C ARG A 65 -9.26 -3.85 6.90
N GLY A 66 -8.60 -3.05 7.74
CA GLY A 66 -7.46 -3.52 8.55
C GLY A 66 -7.82 -4.65 9.50
N PHE A 67 -9.02 -4.65 10.09
CA PHE A 67 -9.52 -5.76 10.90
C PHE A 67 -9.76 -7.02 10.04
N LEU A 68 -10.47 -6.86 8.91
CA LEU A 68 -10.82 -7.98 8.03
C LEU A 68 -9.58 -8.68 7.43
N ILE A 69 -8.58 -7.91 7.01
CA ILE A 69 -7.33 -8.43 6.43
C ILE A 69 -6.55 -9.23 7.46
N ARG A 70 -6.40 -8.69 8.68
CA ARG A 70 -5.71 -9.40 9.78
C ARG A 70 -6.43 -10.67 10.18
N GLN A 71 -7.77 -10.67 10.20
CA GLN A 71 -8.56 -11.87 10.49
C GLN A 71 -8.30 -13.00 9.49
N LYS A 72 -8.00 -12.66 8.23
CA LYS A 72 -7.63 -13.61 7.17
C LYS A 72 -6.14 -13.99 7.19
N GLY A 73 -5.37 -13.53 8.16
CA GLY A 73 -3.93 -13.76 8.28
C GLY A 73 -3.07 -12.85 7.40
N GLY A 74 -3.64 -11.82 6.79
CA GLY A 74 -2.90 -10.83 6.01
C GLY A 74 -2.12 -9.84 6.88
N PHE A 75 -1.07 -9.24 6.31
CA PHE A 75 -0.30 -8.20 6.97
C PHE A 75 -0.95 -6.84 6.75
N PHE A 76 -1.29 -6.14 7.84
CA PHE A 76 -1.86 -4.80 7.74
C PHE A 76 -1.26 -3.88 8.79
N VAL A 77 -0.66 -2.80 8.33
CA VAL A 77 -0.17 -1.69 9.15
C VAL A 77 -0.89 -0.42 8.70
N MET A 78 -1.24 0.44 9.65
CA MET A 78 -1.81 1.75 9.35
C MET A 78 -1.26 2.79 10.31
N ASP A 79 -1.29 4.06 9.88
CA ASP A 79 -0.84 5.20 10.67
C ASP A 79 0.60 5.09 11.19
N LEU A 80 1.48 4.49 10.38
CA LEU A 80 2.91 4.41 10.68
C LEU A 80 3.71 4.70 9.42
N CYS A 81 4.81 5.44 9.54
CA CYS A 81 5.73 5.64 8.43
C CYS A 81 6.72 4.47 8.34
N ILE A 82 6.85 3.85 7.16
CA ILE A 82 7.77 2.72 6.97
C ILE A 82 9.23 3.09 7.23
N ALA A 83 9.67 4.28 6.77
CA ALA A 83 11.05 4.74 6.95
C ALA A 83 11.38 5.02 8.43
N LYS A 84 10.47 5.71 9.16
CA LYS A 84 10.63 5.93 10.61
C LYS A 84 10.62 4.62 11.38
N THR A 85 9.76 3.68 10.97
CA THR A 85 9.65 2.36 11.62
C THR A 85 10.90 1.53 11.39
N TYR A 86 11.43 1.53 10.16
CA TYR A 86 12.70 0.89 9.80
C TYR A 86 13.84 1.45 10.67
N ALA A 87 14.03 2.78 10.67
CA ALA A 87 15.11 3.42 11.43
C ALA A 87 15.02 3.20 12.95
N ARG A 88 13.80 2.97 13.48
CA ARG A 88 13.60 2.65 14.90
C ARG A 88 13.89 1.19 15.23
N LEU A 89 13.57 0.27 14.34
CA LEU A 89 13.59 -1.17 14.62
C LEU A 89 14.85 -1.88 14.14
N LEU A 90 15.53 -1.32 13.13
CA LEU A 90 16.69 -1.94 12.50
C LEU A 90 17.92 -1.03 12.64
N PRO A 91 19.08 -1.60 13.04
CA PRO A 91 20.31 -0.87 13.28
C PRO A 91 20.97 -0.34 12.00
#